data_AF-A0A948FQK7-F1
#
_entry.id   AF-A0A948FQK7-F1
#
_cell.length_a   1.000
_cell.length_b   1.000
_cell.length_c   1.000
_cell.angle_alpha   90.00
_cell.angle_beta   90.00
_cell.angle_gamma   90.00
#
_symmetry.space_group_name_H-M   'P 1'
#
loop_
_entity.id
_entity.type
_entity.pdbx_description
1 polymer ?
#
loop_
_entity_poly.entity_id
_entity_poly.type
_entity_poly.pdbx_seq_one_letter_code
_entity_poly.pdbx_strand_id
1 'polypeptide(L)' 'MFNRIVNLIAGDYNKKQIDKLLPIVTKINAVFSEYETLSDDQVKAKTTEFKERIAKGESLDDILPEAFATAKQACKRMV' A
#
# COMPACT_ATOMS: atom_id res chain seq x y z
N MET A 1 4.73 -18.41 33.21
CA MET A 1 3.26 -18.23 33.03
C MET A 1 2.82 -16.77 33.09
N PHE A 2 3.43 -15.90 33.89
CA PHE A 2 3.07 -14.47 33.99
C PHE A 2 3.12 -13.68 32.67
N ASN A 3 4.12 -13.89 31.80
CA ASN A 3 4.22 -13.20 30.49
C ASN A 3 3.01 -13.44 29.55
N ARG A 4 2.30 -14.57 29.69
CA ARG A 4 1.13 -14.85 28.85
C ARG A 4 -0.07 -14.00 29.25
N ILE A 5 -0.22 -13.70 30.54
CA ILE A 5 -1.34 -12.93 31.09
C ILE A 5 -1.17 -11.44 30.76
N VAL A 6 0.06 -10.92 30.80
CA VAL A 6 0.35 -9.52 30.43
C VAL A 6 0.08 -9.27 28.94
N ASN A 7 0.46 -10.20 28.04
CA ASN A 7 0.13 -10.11 26.61
C ASN A 7 -1.37 -10.25 26.31
N LEU A 8 -2.10 -11.01 27.14
CA LEU A 8 -3.55 -11.17 27.04
C LEU A 8 -4.33 -9.90 27.42
N ILE A 9 -3.80 -9.11 28.36
CA ILE A 9 -4.46 -7.88 28.88
C ILE A 9 -3.97 -6.62 28.14
N ALA A 10 -2.69 -6.53 27.77
CA ALA A 10 -2.15 -5.39 27.03
C ALA A 10 -2.48 -5.42 25.51
N GLY A 11 -2.82 -6.60 25.00
CA GLY A 11 -2.91 -6.88 23.57
C GLY A 11 -1.53 -6.87 22.93
N ASP A 12 -1.29 -7.81 22.01
CA ASP A 12 -0.03 -7.88 21.28
C ASP A 12 0.17 -6.56 20.50
N TYR A 13 1.18 -5.78 20.89
CA TYR A 13 1.52 -4.51 20.26
C TYR A 13 1.78 -4.69 18.76
N ASN A 14 2.47 -5.76 18.37
CA ASN A 14 2.73 -6.06 16.97
C ASN A 14 1.43 -6.34 16.24
N LYS A 15 0.53 -7.14 16.85
CA LYS A 15 -0.79 -7.40 16.29
C LYS A 15 -1.58 -6.11 16.08
N LYS A 16 -1.59 -5.20 17.05
CA LYS A 16 -2.25 -3.88 16.91
C LYS A 16 -1.67 -3.04 15.77
N GLN A 17 -0.36 -3.09 15.53
CA GLN A 17 0.24 -2.39 14.39
C GLN A 17 -0.13 -3.07 13.06
N ILE A 18 -0.12 -4.40 13.01
CA ILE A 18 -0.56 -5.17 11.83
C ILE A 18 -2.02 -4.84 11.51
N ASP A 19 -2.90 -4.85 12.51
CA ASP A 19 -4.33 -4.56 12.34
C ASP A 19 -4.56 -3.14 11.80
N LYS A 20 -3.69 -2.16 12.12
CA LYS A 20 -3.74 -0.81 11.54
C LYS A 20 -3.27 -0.75 10.09
N LEU A 21 -2.30 -1.58 9.71
CA LEU A 21 -1.74 -1.60 8.36
C LEU A 21 -2.59 -2.43 7.39
N LEU A 22 -3.28 -3.46 7.89
CA LEU A 22 -4.10 -4.37 7.09
C LEU A 22 -5.09 -3.64 6.17
N PRO A 23 -5.87 -2.65 6.62
CA PRO A 23 -6.77 -1.89 5.73
C PRO A 23 -6.05 -1.19 4.58
N ILE A 24 -4.84 -0.66 4.83
CA ILE A 24 -4.03 0.01 3.81
C ILE A 24 -3.54 -1.02 2.78
N VAL A 25 -3.06 -2.17 3.25
CA VAL A 25 -2.64 -3.29 2.39
C VAL A 25 -3.80 -3.80 1.53
N THR A 26 -5.02 -3.90 2.10
CA THR A 26 -6.22 -4.26 1.35
C THR A 26 -6.51 -3.27 0.23
N LYS A 27 -6.42 -1.95 0.49
CA LYS A 27 -6.58 -0.91 -0.53
C LYS A 27 -5.52 -1.03 -1.64
N ILE A 28 -4.25 -1.19 -1.27
CA ILE A 28 -3.15 -1.38 -2.23
C ILE A 28 -3.42 -2.59 -3.13
N ASN A 29 -3.85 -3.72 -2.55
CA ASN A 29 -4.13 -4.93 -3.31
C ASN A 29 -5.33 -4.79 -4.25
N ALA A 30 -6.36 -4.04 -3.86
CA ALA A 30 -7.48 -3.74 -4.75
C ALA A 30 -7.04 -2.95 -5.99
N VAL A 31 -6.30 -1.85 -5.79
CA VAL A 31 -5.76 -1.04 -6.91
C VAL A 31 -4.78 -1.85 -7.76
N PHE A 32 -3.96 -2.69 -7.13
CA PHE A 32 -3.04 -3.57 -7.83
C PHE A 32 -3.77 -4.52 -8.79
N SER A 33 -4.89 -5.10 -8.37
CA SER A 33 -5.73 -5.95 -9.23
C SER A 33 -6.30 -5.17 -10.42
N GLU A 34 -6.71 -3.91 -10.23
CA GLU A 34 -7.16 -3.06 -11.33
C GLU A 34 -6.02 -2.80 -12.33
N TYR A 35 -4.78 -2.67 -11.84
CA TYR A 35 -3.58 -2.41 -12.65
C TYR A 35 -3.04 -3.64 -13.38
N GLU A 36 -3.62 -4.84 -13.19
CA GLU A 36 -3.24 -6.03 -13.94
C GLU A 36 -3.52 -5.90 -15.44
N THR A 37 -4.52 -5.10 -15.80
CA THR A 37 -4.92 -4.88 -17.20
C THR A 37 -4.08 -3.82 -17.93
N LEU A 38 -3.24 -3.06 -17.21
CA LEU A 38 -2.44 -1.98 -17.78
C LEU A 38 -1.23 -2.51 -18.56
N SER A 39 -0.84 -1.82 -19.63
CA SER A 39 0.43 -2.06 -20.32
C SER A 39 1.64 -1.53 -19.55
N ASP A 40 2.86 -1.85 -19.97
CA ASP A 40 4.10 -1.35 -19.36
C ASP A 40 4.22 0.17 -19.44
N ASP A 41 3.83 0.74 -20.58
CA ASP A 41 3.85 2.19 -20.78
C ASP A 41 2.80 2.88 -19.92
N GLN A 42 1.63 2.26 -19.73
CA GLN A 42 0.60 2.77 -18.83
C GLN A 42 1.05 2.76 -17.36
N VAL A 43 1.74 1.70 -16.93
CA VAL A 43 2.32 1.64 -15.57
C VAL A 43 3.43 2.68 -15.39
N LYS A 44 4.27 2.93 -16.40
CA LYS A 44 5.27 4.02 -16.36
C LYS A 44 4.60 5.39 -16.30
N ALA A 45 3.54 5.61 -17.08
CA ALA A 45 2.82 6.89 -17.14
C ALA A 45 2.21 7.30 -15.79
N LYS A 46 1.86 6.34 -14.93
CA LYS A 46 1.39 6.62 -13.56
C LYS A 46 2.36 7.46 -12.74
N THR A 47 3.67 7.32 -12.96
CA THR A 47 4.68 8.16 -12.28
C THR A 47 4.51 9.64 -12.61
N THR A 48 4.23 9.97 -13.87
CA THR A 48 3.98 11.35 -14.30
C THR A 48 2.68 11.87 -13.70
N GLU A 49 1.62 11.06 -13.72
CA GLU A 49 0.32 11.38 -13.10
C GLU A 49 0.46 11.73 -11.62
N PHE A 50 1.18 10.91 -10.84
CA PHE A 50 1.39 11.16 -9.41
C PHE A 50 2.17 12.46 -9.14
N LYS A 51 3.20 12.76 -9.95
CA LYS A 51 3.94 14.03 -9.82
C LYS A 51 3.06 15.24 -10.07
N GLU A 52 2.20 15.17 -11.09
CA GLU A 52 1.24 16.24 -11.39
C GLU A 52 0.21 16.42 -10.28
N ARG A 53 -0.28 15.33 -9.70
CA ARG A 53 -1.23 15.33 -8.58
C ARG A 53 -0.63 15.96 -7.32
N ILE A 54 0.60 15.59 -6.96
CA ILE A 54 1.32 16.22 -5.85
C ILE A 54 1.53 17.72 -6.12
N ALA A 55 1.90 18.09 -7.35
CA ALA A 55 2.07 19.50 -7.71
C ALA A 55 0.77 20.31 -7.62
N LYS A 56 -0.40 19.66 -7.74
CA LYS A 56 -1.73 20.25 -7.55
C LYS A 56 -2.17 20.31 -6.08
N GLY A 57 -1.36 19.83 -5.15
CA GLY A 57 -1.60 19.93 -3.71
C GLY A 57 -2.12 18.66 -3.05
N GLU A 58 -2.18 17.54 -3.78
CA GLU A 58 -2.50 16.23 -3.19
C GLU A 58 -1.34 15.72 -2.31
N SER A 59 -1.65 15.08 -1.19
CA SER A 59 -0.64 14.60 -0.25
C SER A 59 -0.06 13.24 -0.67
N LEU A 60 1.08 12.89 -0.09
CA LEU A 60 1.65 11.55 -0.28
C LEU A 60 0.74 10.45 0.27
N ASP A 61 -0.03 10.73 1.32
CA ASP A 61 -0.96 9.76 1.92
C ASP A 61 -2.15 9.49 1.01
N ASP A 62 -2.59 10.47 0.23
CA ASP A 62 -3.70 10.34 -0.71
C ASP A 62 -3.34 9.41 -1.87
N ILE A 63 -2.12 9.52 -2.41
CA ILE A 63 -1.63 8.67 -3.51
C ILE A 63 -1.03 7.34 -3.04
N LEU A 64 -0.89 7.13 -1.74
CA LEU A 64 -0.14 5.99 -1.18
C LEU A 64 -0.62 4.63 -1.71
N PRO A 65 -1.93 4.32 -1.75
CA PRO A 65 -2.40 3.03 -2.25
C PRO A 65 -2.04 2.78 -3.72
N GLU A 66 -2.14 3.81 -4.55
CA GLU A 66 -1.92 3.74 -5.99
C GLU A 66 -0.43 3.68 -6.32
N ALA A 67 0.39 4.49 -5.64
CA ALA A 67 1.84 4.49 -5.79
C ALA A 67 2.46 3.13 -5.42
N PHE A 68 2.03 2.53 -4.30
CA PHE A 68 2.47 1.20 -3.90
C PHE A 68 1.97 0.10 -4.84
N ALA A 69 0.75 0.23 -5.37
CA ALA A 69 0.23 -0.70 -6.38
C ALA A 69 1.05 -0.64 -7.68
N THR A 70 1.39 0.57 -8.16
CA THR A 70 2.27 0.76 -9.33
C THR A 70 3.66 0.15 -9.09
N ALA A 71 4.28 0.39 -7.93
CA ALA A 71 5.58 -0.18 -7.60
C ALA A 71 5.55 -1.72 -7.53
N LYS A 72 4.52 -2.29 -6.91
CA LYS A 72 4.30 -3.75 -6.86
C LYS A 72 4.15 -4.35 -8.26
N GLN A 73 3.43 -3.66 -9.15
CA GLN A 73 3.24 -4.10 -10.53
C GLN A 73 4.53 -4.04 -11.34
N ALA A 74 5.35 -3.01 -11.14
CA ALA A 74 6.68 -2.94 -11.73
C ALA A 74 7.56 -4.12 -11.27
N CYS A 75 7.60 -4.42 -9.96
CA CYS A 75 8.34 -5.56 -9.43
C CYS A 75 7.85 -6.91 -10.00
N LYS A 76 6.53 -7.11 -10.12
CA LYS A 76 5.95 -8.34 -10.68
C LYS A 76 6.37 -8.57 -12.14
N ARG A 77 6.59 -7.52 -12.92
CA ARG A 77 6.95 -7.61 -14.35
C ARG A 77 8.45 -7.75 -14.61
N MET A 78 9.27 -7.45 -13.61
CA MET A 78 10.74 -7.61 -13.70
C MET A 78 11.21 -9.05 -13.46
N VAL A 79 10.37 -9.88 -12.85
CA VAL A 79 10.63 -11.31 -12.54
C VAL A 79 9.94 -12.18 -13.56
#